data_AF-A0A924YN53-F1
#
_entry.id   AF-A0A924YN53-F1
#
_cell.length_a   1.000
_cell.length_b   1.000
_cell.length_c   1.000
_cell.angle_alpha   90.00
_cell.angle_beta   90.00
_cell.angle_gamma   90.00
#
_symmetry.space_group_name_H-M   'P 1'
#
loop_
_entity.id
_entity.type
_entity.pdbx_description
1 polymer ?
#
loop_
_entity_poly.entity_id
_entity_poly.type
_entity_poly.pdbx_seq_one_letter_code
_entity_poly.pdbx_strand_id
1 'polypeptide(L)' 'RLTQPHTTKGDRPTYQPARLEWRDDGPTVTAIPWVGSSDLRATVAANSMALFPVGDQTYAAGSIIEVIAW' A
#
# COMPACT_ATOMS: atom_id res chain seq x y z
N ARG A 1 -5.08 5.61 -6.50
CA ARG A 1 -5.83 5.97 -5.26
C ARG A 1 -6.05 4.74 -4.39
N LEU A 2 -6.00 4.87 -3.07
CA LEU A 2 -6.28 3.77 -2.15
C LEU A 2 -7.74 3.30 -2.29
N THR A 3 -7.98 2.00 -2.24
CA THR A 3 -9.34 1.41 -2.22
C THR A 3 -9.92 1.33 -0.81
N GLN A 4 -9.06 1.31 0.20
CA GLN A 4 -9.40 1.15 1.61
C GLN A 4 -8.52 2.09 2.46
N PRO A 5 -9.00 2.53 3.64
CA PRO A 5 -8.16 3.30 4.54
C PRO A 5 -6.95 2.48 5.00
N HIS A 6 -5.84 3.17 5.29
CA HIS A 6 -4.61 2.53 5.76
C HIS A 6 -3.98 3.36 6.87
N THR A 7 -3.53 2.71 7.94
CA THR A 7 -2.82 3.36 9.04
C THR A 7 -1.38 2.89 9.04
N THR A 8 -0.46 3.84 8.98
CA THR A 8 0.98 3.62 9.17
C THR A 8 1.41 4.19 10.51
N LYS A 9 2.42 3.57 11.13
CA LYS A 9 3.04 4.03 12.37
C LYS A 9 4.53 3.78 12.32
N GLY A 10 5.28 4.62 13.04
CA GLY A 10 6.69 4.41 13.30
C GLY A 10 7.61 5.48 12.72
N ASP A 11 8.91 5.26 12.93
CA ASP A 11 9.99 6.21 12.67
C ASP A 11 10.64 6.05 11.28
N ARG A 12 10.05 5.22 10.42
CA ARG A 12 10.57 4.90 9.08
C ARG A 12 9.44 4.87 8.04
N PRO A 13 9.75 5.17 6.77
CA PRO A 13 8.83 4.90 5.68
C PRO A 13 8.48 3.40 5.62
N THR A 14 7.21 3.10 5.33
CA THR A 14 6.72 1.74 5.15
C THR A 14 6.47 1.47 3.67
N TYR A 15 7.04 0.37 3.18
CA TYR A 15 6.76 -0.17 1.86
C TYR A 15 5.77 -1.32 2.03
N GLN A 16 4.49 -1.01 1.87
CA GLN A 16 3.39 -1.95 2.10
C GLN A 16 3.13 -2.75 0.82
N PRO A 17 3.18 -4.10 0.85
CA PRO A 17 2.76 -4.91 -0.28
C PRO A 17 1.33 -4.55 -0.69
N ALA A 18 1.10 -4.32 -1.98
CA ALA A 18 -0.15 -3.81 -2.49
C ALA A 18 -0.48 -4.39 -3.88
N ARG A 19 -1.78 -4.40 -4.18
CA ARG A 19 -2.31 -4.74 -5.49
C ARG A 19 -2.74 -3.48 -6.22
N LEU A 20 -2.02 -3.16 -7.29
CA LEU A 20 -2.31 -2.10 -8.23
C LEU A 20 -3.17 -2.64 -9.37
N GLU A 21 -4.29 -1.98 -9.64
CA GLU A 21 -5.22 -2.33 -10.72
C GLU A 21 -5.60 -1.07 -11.50
N TRP A 22 -5.53 -1.16 -12.83
CA TRP A 22 -5.98 -0.10 -13.73
C TRP A 22 -7.49 -0.23 -13.94
N ARG A 23 -8.22 0.88 -13.73
CA ARG A 23 -9.66 1.00 -13.93
C ARG A 23 -9.95 2.20 -14.80
N ASP A 24 -11.19 2.30 -15.31
CA ASP A 24 -11.62 3.38 -16.21
C ASP A 24 -11.48 4.77 -15.58
N ASP A 25 -11.62 4.87 -14.25
CA ASP A 25 -11.47 6.10 -13.47
C ASP A 25 -10.06 6.28 -12.88
N GLY A 26 -9.08 5.56 -13.43
CA GLY A 26 -7.67 5.62 -13.05
C GLY A 26 -7.22 4.47 -12.13
N PRO A 27 -5.91 4.44 -11.80
CA PRO A 27 -5.33 3.35 -11.04
C PRO A 27 -5.82 3.33 -9.59
N THR A 28 -6.19 2.14 -9.14
CA THR A 28 -6.55 1.83 -7.75
C THR A 28 -5.49 0.95 -7.11
N VAL A 29 -5.23 1.16 -5.82
CA VAL A 29 -4.25 0.38 -5.06
C VAL A 29 -4.88 -0.12 -3.77
N THR A 30 -4.77 -1.42 -3.53
CA THR A 30 -5.28 -2.10 -2.32
C THR A 30 -4.11 -2.64 -1.53
N ALA A 31 -3.92 -2.19 -0.29
CA ALA A 31 -2.91 -2.75 0.59
C ALA A 31 -3.24 -4.22 0.91
N ILE A 32 -2.24 -5.09 0.82
CA ILE A 32 -2.38 -6.51 1.19
C ILE A 32 -2.14 -6.64 2.70
N PRO A 33 -2.97 -7.40 3.43
CA PRO A 33 -2.68 -7.75 4.82
C PRO A 33 -1.28 -8.37 4.94
N TRP A 34 -0.47 -7.80 5.83
CA TRP A 34 0.94 -8.12 5.93
C TRP A 34 1.34 -8.15 7.41
N VAL A 35 1.98 -9.23 7.86
CA VAL A 35 2.38 -9.41 9.27
C VAL A 35 3.86 -9.12 9.53
N GLY A 36 4.54 -8.52 8.55
CA GLY A 36 5.95 -8.12 8.64
C GLY A 36 6.83 -8.79 7.58
N SER A 37 8.10 -8.39 7.53
CA SER A 37 9.02 -8.68 6.41
C SER A 37 9.26 -10.15 6.10
N SER A 38 8.98 -11.07 7.03
CA SER A 38 9.07 -12.51 6.79
C SER A 38 7.86 -13.10 6.03
N ASP A 39 6.78 -12.34 5.87
CA ASP A 39 5.57 -12.79 5.17
C ASP A 39 5.72 -12.66 3.65
N LEU A 40 6.36 -13.67 3.05
CA LEU A 40 6.51 -13.75 1.60
C LEU A 40 5.18 -14.01 0.86
N ARG A 41 4.13 -14.48 1.56
CA ARG A 41 2.82 -14.70 0.91
C ARG A 41 2.20 -13.36 0.52
N ALA A 42 2.33 -12.34 1.35
CA ALA A 42 1.88 -10.99 1.02
C ALA A 42 2.61 -10.44 -0.21
N THR A 43 3.93 -10.63 -0.31
CA THR A 43 4.72 -10.20 -1.46
C THR A 43 4.30 -10.92 -2.75
N VAL A 44 4.05 -12.24 -2.70
CA VAL A 44 3.58 -13.01 -3.86
C VAL A 44 2.18 -12.59 -4.30
N ALA A 45 1.31 -12.21 -3.36
CA ALA A 45 -0.03 -11.73 -3.69
C ALA A 45 -0.04 -10.29 -4.26
N ALA A 46 1.07 -9.55 -4.10
CA ALA A 46 1.24 -8.18 -4.56
C ALA A 46 1.88 -8.10 -5.95
N ASN A 47 1.60 -7.01 -6.64
CA ASN A 47 2.28 -6.57 -7.87
C ASN A 47 2.86 -5.15 -7.72
N SER A 48 2.86 -4.62 -6.50
CA SER A 48 3.32 -3.27 -6.21
C SER A 48 3.59 -3.06 -4.72
N MET A 49 4.37 -2.03 -4.38
CA MET A 49 4.53 -1.50 -3.04
C MET A 49 3.83 -0.14 -2.98
N ALA A 50 2.97 0.05 -1.98
CA ALA A 50 2.46 1.35 -1.58
C ALA A 50 3.45 1.99 -0.61
N LEU A 51 3.94 3.20 -0.93
CA LEU A 51 4.87 3.94 -0.09
C LEU A 51 4.10 4.84 0.88
N PHE A 52 4.29 4.60 2.17
CA PHE A 52 3.82 5.45 3.25
C PHE A 52 5.01 6.14 3.91
N PRO A 53 5.09 7.48 3.87
CA PRO A 53 6.12 8.24 4.55
C PRO A 53 6.17 8.00 6.07
N VAL A 54 7.26 8.44 6.69
CA VAL A 54 7.45 8.37 8.14
C VAL A 54 6.33 9.09 8.92
N GLY A 55 6.00 8.54 10.08
CA GLY A 55 5.07 9.13 11.03
C GLY A 55 3.78 8.33 11.20
N ASP A 56 3.02 8.75 12.20
CA ASP A 56 1.75 8.12 12.54
C ASP A 56 0.63 8.82 11.76
N GLN A 57 0.09 8.13 10.76
CA GLN A 57 -0.81 8.72 9.78
C GLN A 57 -1.92 7.74 9.41
N THR A 58 -3.14 8.26 9.26
CA THR A 58 -4.27 7.50 8.73
C THR A 58 -4.67 8.10 7.39
N TYR A 59 -4.60 7.27 6.37
CA TYR A 59 -5.02 7.58 5.02
C TYR A 59 -6.46 7.12 4.82
N ALA A 60 -7.29 7.96 4.20
CA ALA A 60 -8.63 7.59 3.81
C ALA A 60 -8.60 6.74 2.53
N ALA A 61 -9.67 5.98 2.28
CA ALA A 61 -9.94 5.49 0.94
C ALA A 61 -10.04 6.68 -0.03
N GLY A 62 -9.50 6.51 -1.24
CA GLY A 62 -9.39 7.58 -2.23
C GLY A 62 -8.11 8.42 -2.12
N SER A 63 -7.33 8.33 -1.03
CA SER A 63 -6.05 9.05 -0.94
C SER A 63 -5.10 8.67 -2.08
N ILE A 64 -4.40 9.67 -2.61
CA ILE A 64 -3.34 9.50 -3.60
C ILE A 64 -2.04 9.22 -2.85
N ILE A 65 -1.35 8.16 -3.28
CA ILE A 65 -0.09 7.70 -2.70
C ILE A 65 0.89 7.33 -3.81
N GLU A 66 2.17 7.28 -3.47
CA GLU A 66 3.21 6.79 -4.36
C GLU A 66 3.22 5.25 -4.38
N VAL A 67 3.42 4.67 -5.57
CA VAL A 67 3.38 3.23 -5.80
C VAL A 67 4.54 2.82 -6.70
N ILE A 68 5.24 1.75 -6.31
CA ILE A 68 6.31 1.12 -7.09
C ILE A 68 5.78 -0.23 -7.58
N ALA A 69 5.59 -0.40 -8.89
CA ALA A 69 5.08 -1.64 -9.48
C ALA A 69 6.21 -2.63 -9.84
N TRP A 70 5.89 -3.93 -9.89
CA TRP A 70 6.72 -4.99 -10.50
C TRP A 70 5.89 -5.99 -11.29
#